data_AF-A0AAD7J0X4-F1
#
_entry.id   AF-A0AAD7J0X4-F1
#
_cell.length_a   1.000
_cell.length_b   1.000
_cell.length_c   1.000
_cell.angle_alpha   90.00
_cell.angle_beta   90.00
_cell.angle_gamma   90.00
#
_symmetry.space_group_name_H-M   'P 1'
#
loop_
_entity.id
_entity.type
_entity.pdbx_description
1 polymer ?
#
loop_
_entity_poly.entity_id
_entity_poly.type
_entity_poly.pdbx_seq_one_letter_code
_entity_poly.pdbx_strand_id
1 'polypeptide(L)'
;MDSAKKGSRKRQSNPQLPRIVWERLRKKYPHSLIFLPIFHDVRLQILSKKLESTLPPEEFGDELPQVLRATATKPGDMGTKGGNWLHVAVTQGDLPLAHECIRLGSAIQYKDRRGYSALYLGCTVLKDLLIPTGLVAGAVVSLPGGRTPDSNTADEILDQMVEICLLLLAHHSDPNETHDNLSLLGLACLSGRGELIKGLLIHGANPTPPSPTQLPGKFLATQQARISFATQASRFSGKPRPRRLCPCGSERLLDVCHGQTVPQPYPDDGICPCGGGKIYSLCCVKRTDMYWAEKWDRREEELKRLAIPRVTKDPSMQEGGAEIMFEANSAAKHDILRGNLESAHRILRELHKSGRIDPAYVAVGCQVSFLPLFPAAVRTMSKIDLNNAVRIWNEFVDGYINAGVDSRTREEIENAAKVGPTGGPLYRRCEAEGCPKIEGRNDVKLSRCAGCSKAVYCSSACQKLSWKTHRSACKNGEAKVQLLPSQAEFNAEMSKSMIDKLATLDLPAERVQALVNGFFNA
;
A
#
# COMPACT_ATOMS: atom_id res chain seq x y z
N MET A 1 -36.81 -17.91 19.94
CA MET A 1 -37.01 -16.69 19.13
C MET A 1 -36.65 -15.50 20.00
N ASP A 2 -35.37 -15.12 20.09
CA ASP A 2 -34.96 -13.84 20.69
C ASP A 2 -33.46 -13.63 20.47
N SER A 3 -33.08 -13.35 19.22
CA SER A 3 -31.69 -13.02 18.87
C SER A 3 -31.64 -12.16 17.60
N ALA A 4 -32.40 -11.07 17.56
CA ALA A 4 -32.32 -10.12 16.47
C ALA A 4 -32.60 -8.69 16.98
N LYS A 5 -31.57 -8.06 17.55
CA LYS A 5 -31.46 -6.59 17.73
C LYS A 5 -30.10 -6.22 18.36
N LYS A 6 -29.01 -6.43 17.61
CA LYS A 6 -27.81 -5.59 17.77
C LYS A 6 -27.68 -4.76 16.51
N GLY A 7 -28.18 -3.53 16.57
CA GLY A 7 -28.15 -2.59 15.45
C GLY A 7 -26.72 -2.38 14.98
N SER A 8 -26.47 -2.68 13.70
CA SER A 8 -25.26 -2.24 13.02
C SER A 8 -25.26 -0.71 13.05
N ARG A 9 -24.37 -0.09 13.83
CA ARG A 9 -24.03 1.33 13.62
C ARG A 9 -23.63 1.44 12.15
N LYS A 10 -24.41 2.15 11.33
CA LYS A 10 -24.09 2.41 9.91
C LYS A 10 -22.65 2.93 9.87
N ARG A 11 -21.73 2.12 9.32
CA ARG A 11 -20.32 2.52 9.17
C ARG A 11 -20.30 3.76 8.27
N GLN A 12 -19.90 4.91 8.82
CA GLN A 12 -19.78 6.15 8.06
C GLN A 12 -18.63 5.99 7.06
N SER A 13 -18.89 6.15 5.77
CA SER A 13 -17.83 6.15 4.75
C SER A 13 -17.00 7.42 4.91
N ASN A 14 -15.67 7.26 5.01
CA ASN A 14 -14.69 8.33 5.07
C ASN A 14 -13.85 8.26 3.78
N PRO A 15 -14.18 9.03 2.73
CA PRO A 15 -13.36 9.14 1.53
C PRO A 15 -11.95 9.63 1.85
N GLN A 16 -10.96 9.22 1.05
CA GLN A 16 -9.57 9.72 1.17
C GLN A 16 -9.35 11.11 0.56
N LEU A 17 -10.39 11.69 -0.02
CA LEU A 17 -10.35 13.06 -0.52
C LEU A 17 -10.39 14.05 0.66
N PRO A 18 -9.83 15.25 0.50
CA PRO A 18 -9.94 16.29 1.52
C PRO A 18 -11.40 16.57 1.86
N ARG A 19 -11.72 16.75 3.15
CA ARG A 19 -13.10 16.95 3.62
C ARG A 19 -13.91 17.97 2.83
N ILE A 20 -13.33 19.14 2.60
CA ILE A 20 -13.98 20.24 1.85
C ILE A 20 -14.39 19.78 0.44
N VAL A 21 -13.55 18.96 -0.20
CA VAL A 21 -13.77 18.50 -1.58
C VAL A 21 -14.85 17.44 -1.64
N TRP A 22 -14.80 16.40 -0.80
CA TRP A 22 -15.83 15.38 -0.85
C TRP A 22 -17.18 15.87 -0.31
N GLU A 23 -17.22 16.81 0.63
CA GLU A 23 -18.48 17.43 1.09
C GLU A 23 -19.14 18.24 -0.05
N ARG A 24 -18.36 18.97 -0.84
CA ARG A 24 -18.85 19.67 -2.04
C ARG A 24 -19.34 18.67 -3.09
N LEU A 25 -18.55 17.64 -3.38
CA LEU A 25 -18.90 16.60 -4.35
C LEU A 25 -20.14 15.81 -3.92
N ARG A 26 -20.32 15.53 -2.62
CA ARG A 26 -21.48 14.81 -2.10
C ARG A 26 -22.79 15.55 -2.35
N LYS A 27 -22.78 16.89 -2.38
CA LYS A 27 -23.96 17.70 -2.71
C LYS A 27 -24.38 17.50 -4.18
N LYS A 28 -23.42 17.44 -5.11
CA LYS A 28 -23.66 17.24 -6.55
C LYS A 28 -23.89 15.76 -6.91
N TYR A 29 -23.23 14.84 -6.19
CA TYR A 29 -23.20 13.40 -6.49
C TYR A 29 -23.54 12.55 -5.23
N PRO A 30 -24.77 12.65 -4.70
CA PRO A 30 -25.14 11.97 -3.45
C PRO A 30 -25.12 10.44 -3.55
N HIS A 31 -25.21 9.89 -4.77
CA HIS A 31 -25.27 8.47 -5.06
C HIS A 31 -23.92 7.85 -5.48
N SER A 32 -22.83 8.62 -5.43
CA SER A 32 -21.50 8.10 -5.79
C SER A 32 -21.10 6.90 -4.94
N LEU A 33 -20.42 5.93 -5.57
CA LEU A 33 -19.99 4.69 -4.92
C LEU A 33 -19.12 4.95 -3.70
N ILE A 34 -18.35 6.05 -3.69
CA ILE A 34 -17.43 6.37 -2.61
C ILE A 34 -18.09 6.58 -1.25
N PHE A 35 -19.38 6.95 -1.26
CA PHE A 35 -20.16 7.18 -0.04
C PHE A 35 -20.85 5.92 0.47
N LEU A 36 -20.84 4.83 -0.30
CA LEU A 36 -21.46 3.57 0.06
C LEU A 36 -20.51 2.72 0.94
N PRO A 37 -21.05 1.92 1.89
CA PRO A 37 -20.25 1.04 2.72
C PRO A 37 -19.39 0.05 1.93
N ILE A 38 -19.88 -0.44 0.78
CA ILE A 38 -19.16 -1.40 -0.06
C ILE A 38 -17.80 -0.84 -0.53
N PHE A 39 -17.75 0.45 -0.85
CA PHE A 39 -16.51 1.08 -1.30
C PHE A 39 -15.56 1.39 -0.14
N HIS A 40 -16.07 1.46 1.09
CA HIS A 40 -15.22 1.58 2.27
C HIS A 40 -14.33 0.35 2.47
N ASP A 41 -14.84 -0.85 2.25
CA ASP A 41 -14.05 -2.06 2.36
C ASP A 41 -12.98 -2.14 1.25
N VAL A 42 -13.32 -1.75 0.02
CA VAL A 42 -12.37 -1.60 -1.10
C VAL A 42 -11.24 -0.65 -0.74
N ARG A 43 -11.59 0.52 -0.17
CA ARG A 43 -10.62 1.52 0.30
C ARG A 43 -9.65 0.93 1.33
N LEU A 44 -10.16 0.20 2.31
CA LEU A 44 -9.30 -0.44 3.33
C LEU A 44 -8.33 -1.45 2.71
N GLN A 45 -8.80 -2.28 1.77
CA GLN A 45 -7.96 -3.27 1.09
C GLN A 45 -6.85 -2.61 0.27
N ILE A 46 -7.14 -1.52 -0.45
CA ILE A 46 -6.12 -0.79 -1.22
C ILE A 46 -5.09 -0.17 -0.28
N LEU A 47 -5.54 0.40 0.83
CA LEU A 47 -4.64 1.01 1.81
C LEU A 47 -3.76 -0.02 2.51
N SER A 48 -4.26 -1.24 2.78
CA SER A 48 -3.51 -2.32 3.44
C SER A 48 -2.54 -3.05 2.52
N LYS A 49 -2.90 -3.29 1.25
CA LYS A 49 -2.08 -4.08 0.31
C LYS A 49 -0.92 -3.29 -0.32
N LYS A 50 -1.01 -1.96 -0.45
CA LYS A 50 0.15 -1.12 -0.83
C LYS A 50 1.27 -1.13 0.23
N LEU A 51 1.02 -1.72 1.40
CA LEU A 51 2.06 -2.00 2.41
C LEU A 51 2.87 -3.27 2.08
N GLU A 52 2.33 -4.19 1.27
CA GLU A 52 2.91 -5.52 0.96
C GLU A 52 3.90 -5.52 -0.22
N SER A 53 4.02 -4.44 -1.01
CA SER A 53 4.79 -4.39 -2.28
C SER A 53 6.34 -4.34 -2.14
N THR A 54 6.92 -5.06 -1.18
CA THR A 54 8.39 -5.13 -0.95
C THR A 54 8.99 -6.53 -1.08
N LEU A 55 8.31 -7.48 -1.73
CA LEU A 55 8.82 -8.84 -1.98
C LEU A 55 9.13 -9.08 -3.47
N PRO A 56 10.20 -9.85 -3.80
CA PRO A 56 10.67 -10.04 -5.17
C PRO A 56 9.75 -11.00 -5.98
N PRO A 57 9.80 -10.93 -7.33
CA PRO A 57 8.68 -11.34 -8.18
C PRO A 57 8.58 -12.84 -8.52
N GLU A 58 9.44 -13.71 -7.97
CA GLU A 58 9.70 -15.02 -8.60
C GLU A 58 9.04 -16.24 -7.91
N GLU A 59 8.27 -16.08 -6.83
CA GLU A 59 7.68 -17.23 -6.10
C GLU A 59 6.16 -17.26 -5.98
N PHE A 60 5.41 -16.64 -6.89
CA PHE A 60 3.95 -16.74 -6.86
C PHE A 60 3.38 -17.24 -8.19
N GLY A 61 3.10 -18.53 -8.22
CA GLY A 61 2.31 -19.17 -9.27
C GLY A 61 0.92 -18.53 -9.40
N ASP A 62 0.54 -18.24 -10.64
CA ASP A 62 -0.78 -17.98 -11.25
C ASP A 62 -1.95 -17.30 -10.51
N GLU A 63 -1.81 -16.84 -9.27
CA GLU A 63 -2.91 -16.22 -8.50
C GLU A 63 -2.65 -14.79 -8.02
N LEU A 64 -1.45 -14.23 -8.25
CA LEU A 64 -1.09 -12.89 -7.75
C LEU A 64 -1.55 -11.63 -8.54
N PRO A 65 -2.12 -11.69 -9.77
CA PRO A 65 -2.69 -10.50 -10.44
C PRO A 65 -4.01 -9.97 -9.83
N GLN A 66 -4.53 -10.60 -8.78
CA GLN A 66 -5.93 -10.46 -8.37
C GLN A 66 -6.27 -9.23 -7.51
N VAL A 67 -5.36 -8.38 -7.06
CA VAL A 67 -5.77 -7.28 -6.18
C VAL A 67 -6.34 -6.09 -6.94
N LEU A 68 -5.79 -5.80 -8.12
CA LEU A 68 -6.34 -4.82 -9.05
C LEU A 68 -7.31 -5.47 -10.06
N ARG A 69 -7.35 -6.81 -10.16
CA ARG A 69 -8.38 -7.56 -10.91
C ARG A 69 -9.58 -8.04 -10.06
N ALA A 70 -9.48 -8.11 -8.73
CA ALA A 70 -10.46 -8.74 -7.83
C ALA A 70 -10.93 -7.85 -6.65
N THR A 71 -11.22 -6.58 -6.94
CA THR A 71 -12.46 -6.00 -6.36
C THR A 71 -13.61 -6.10 -7.36
N ALA A 72 -13.55 -7.13 -8.21
CA ALA A 72 -14.68 -7.67 -8.93
C ALA A 72 -15.61 -8.38 -7.94
N THR A 73 -16.44 -7.63 -7.21
CA THR A 73 -17.78 -8.15 -6.93
C THR A 73 -18.59 -7.98 -8.21
N LYS A 74 -18.42 -8.94 -9.12
CA LYS A 74 -19.11 -9.19 -10.40
C LYS A 74 -19.35 -7.98 -11.33
N PRO A 75 -18.43 -7.67 -12.27
CA PRO A 75 -18.79 -7.13 -13.57
C PRO A 75 -19.24 -8.29 -14.47
N GLY A 76 -20.40 -8.87 -14.13
CA GLY A 76 -21.13 -9.80 -14.98
C GLY A 76 -22.06 -9.08 -15.96
N ASP A 77 -22.51 -7.86 -15.65
CA ASP A 77 -23.58 -7.20 -16.40
C ASP A 77 -23.26 -5.81 -16.96
N MET A 78 -22.03 -5.29 -16.79
CA MET A 78 -21.69 -3.95 -17.31
C MET A 78 -20.30 -3.89 -17.95
N GLY A 79 -20.23 -4.28 -19.23
CA GLY A 79 -19.36 -3.71 -20.28
C GLY A 79 -17.83 -3.65 -20.15
N THR A 80 -17.24 -3.78 -18.97
CA THR A 80 -15.80 -3.51 -18.70
C THR A 80 -15.07 -4.80 -18.35
N LYS A 81 -14.97 -5.72 -19.32
CA LYS A 81 -14.21 -6.96 -19.12
C LYS A 81 -12.72 -6.64 -18.90
N GLY A 82 -12.28 -6.64 -17.64
CA GLY A 82 -10.88 -6.49 -17.23
C GLY A 82 -10.34 -5.07 -17.07
N GLY A 83 -11.21 -4.05 -17.00
CA GLY A 83 -10.84 -2.67 -16.66
C GLY A 83 -10.64 -2.45 -15.14
N ASN A 84 -10.04 -1.32 -14.76
CA ASN A 84 -9.90 -0.89 -13.36
C ASN A 84 -11.08 0.02 -12.93
N TRP A 85 -11.08 0.50 -11.67
CA TRP A 85 -12.13 1.39 -11.16
C TRP A 85 -12.26 2.73 -11.90
N LEU A 86 -11.22 3.21 -12.60
CA LEU A 86 -11.34 4.41 -13.44
C LEU A 86 -12.22 4.13 -14.67
N HIS A 87 -12.18 2.92 -15.22
CA HIS A 87 -13.10 2.53 -16.31
C HIS A 87 -14.54 2.54 -15.82
N VAL A 88 -14.79 2.00 -14.61
CA VAL A 88 -16.11 2.02 -13.98
C VAL A 88 -16.59 3.45 -13.76
N ALA A 89 -15.74 4.32 -13.17
CA ALA A 89 -16.06 5.72 -12.93
C ALA A 89 -16.46 6.45 -14.22
N VAL A 90 -15.70 6.25 -15.30
CA VAL A 90 -16.01 6.83 -16.62
C VAL A 90 -17.35 6.31 -17.14
N THR A 91 -17.60 5.00 -17.13
CA THR A 91 -18.85 4.44 -17.66
C THR A 91 -20.10 4.86 -16.88
N GLN A 92 -19.93 5.24 -15.60
CA GLN A 92 -21.02 5.65 -14.72
C GLN A 92 -21.18 7.17 -14.60
N GLY A 93 -20.25 7.97 -15.15
CA GLY A 93 -20.21 9.41 -14.88
C GLY A 93 -19.89 9.74 -13.41
N ASP A 94 -19.32 8.82 -12.64
CA ASP A 94 -19.05 9.00 -11.20
C ASP A 94 -17.74 9.78 -10.98
N LEU A 95 -17.83 11.10 -11.03
CA LEU A 95 -16.69 12.00 -10.84
C LEU A 95 -16.03 11.86 -9.45
N PRO A 96 -16.76 11.80 -8.32
CA PRO A 96 -16.14 11.57 -7.02
C PRO A 96 -15.35 10.25 -6.94
N LEU A 97 -15.86 9.19 -7.58
CA LEU A 97 -15.14 7.93 -7.70
C LEU A 97 -13.84 8.09 -8.48
N ALA A 98 -13.86 8.80 -9.61
CA ALA A 98 -12.66 9.06 -10.40
C ALA A 98 -11.58 9.78 -9.57
N HIS A 99 -11.95 10.83 -8.82
CA HIS A 99 -11.04 11.52 -7.90
C HIS A 99 -10.46 10.58 -6.84
N GLU A 100 -11.29 9.74 -6.22
CA GLU A 100 -10.81 8.84 -5.18
C GLU A 100 -9.92 7.72 -5.73
N CYS A 101 -10.22 7.18 -6.90
CA CYS A 101 -9.36 6.21 -7.58
C CYS A 101 -7.97 6.79 -7.89
N ILE A 102 -7.90 8.04 -8.36
CA ILE A 102 -6.64 8.74 -8.61
C ILE A 102 -5.89 8.98 -7.29
N ARG A 103 -6.60 9.42 -6.23
CA ARG A 103 -6.04 9.60 -4.88
C ARG A 103 -5.42 8.35 -4.30
N LEU A 104 -6.06 7.21 -4.53
CA LEU A 104 -5.62 5.90 -4.08
C LEU A 104 -4.48 5.32 -4.94
N GLY A 105 -4.09 6.01 -6.03
CA GLY A 105 -3.01 5.61 -6.93
C GLY A 105 -3.44 4.51 -7.90
N SER A 106 -4.60 4.68 -8.55
CA SER A 106 -4.97 3.86 -9.70
C SER A 106 -4.08 4.24 -10.90
N ALA A 107 -3.55 3.24 -11.60
CA ALA A 107 -2.77 3.47 -12.82
C ALA A 107 -3.65 4.10 -13.91
N ILE A 108 -3.35 5.35 -14.27
CA ILE A 108 -4.14 6.16 -15.22
C ILE A 108 -4.07 5.59 -16.64
N GLN A 109 -2.91 5.07 -17.02
CA GLN A 109 -2.67 4.49 -18.35
C GLN A 109 -3.04 3.01 -18.44
N TYR A 110 -3.66 2.44 -17.40
CA TYR A 110 -4.05 1.04 -17.42
C TYR A 110 -5.05 0.77 -18.54
N LYS A 111 -4.82 -0.32 -19.28
CA LYS A 111 -5.64 -0.74 -20.41
C LYS A 111 -6.53 -1.91 -20.05
N ASP A 112 -7.80 -1.87 -20.45
CA ASP A 112 -8.71 -3.01 -20.33
C ASP A 112 -8.36 -4.15 -21.31
N ARG A 113 -9.16 -5.22 -21.37
CA ARG A 113 -8.91 -6.35 -22.29
C ARG A 113 -9.03 -5.99 -23.77
N ARG A 114 -9.65 -4.86 -24.10
CA ARG A 114 -9.74 -4.35 -25.48
C ARG A 114 -8.53 -3.48 -25.82
N GLY A 115 -7.65 -3.22 -24.84
CA GLY A 115 -6.50 -2.32 -24.97
C GLY A 115 -6.84 -0.87 -24.65
N TYR A 116 -8.06 -0.55 -24.21
CA TYR A 116 -8.50 0.83 -24.04
C TYR A 116 -8.09 1.35 -22.67
N SER A 117 -7.52 2.55 -22.60
CA SER A 117 -7.46 3.29 -21.35
C SER A 117 -8.86 3.77 -20.91
N ALA A 118 -8.97 4.21 -19.67
CA ALA A 118 -10.20 4.82 -19.17
C ALA A 118 -10.61 6.08 -19.99
N LEU A 119 -9.61 6.85 -20.47
CA LEU A 119 -9.85 8.03 -21.31
C LEU A 119 -10.36 7.62 -22.70
N TYR A 120 -9.77 6.59 -23.31
CA TYR A 120 -10.21 6.08 -24.61
C TYR A 120 -11.61 5.48 -24.54
N LEU A 121 -11.91 4.73 -23.48
CA LEU A 121 -13.25 4.22 -23.24
C LEU A 121 -14.27 5.36 -23.11
N GLY A 122 -13.96 6.41 -22.35
CA GLY A 122 -14.84 7.58 -22.19
C GLY A 122 -15.12 8.29 -23.51
N CYS A 123 -14.10 8.53 -24.32
CA CYS A 123 -14.27 9.13 -25.65
C CYS A 123 -15.08 8.24 -26.60
N THR A 124 -14.90 6.92 -26.52
CA THR A 124 -15.68 5.95 -27.31
C THR A 124 -17.16 5.99 -26.93
N VAL A 125 -17.47 5.93 -25.64
CA VAL A 125 -18.85 5.98 -25.13
C VAL A 125 -19.53 7.31 -25.52
N LEU A 126 -18.83 8.43 -25.37
CA LEU A 126 -19.32 9.75 -25.78
C LEU A 126 -19.65 9.83 -27.28
N LYS A 127 -18.85 9.17 -28.12
CA LYS A 127 -19.04 9.12 -29.58
C LYS A 127 -20.21 8.20 -29.97
N ASP A 128 -20.38 7.06 -29.29
CA ASP A 128 -21.45 6.10 -29.62
C ASP A 128 -22.84 6.54 -29.13
N LEU A 129 -22.92 7.35 -28.07
CA LEU A 129 -24.17 7.91 -27.53
C LEU A 129 -24.81 9.00 -28.41
N LEU A 130 -24.16 9.43 -29.50
CA LEU A 130 -24.69 10.38 -30.48
C LEU A 130 -25.45 9.75 -31.64
N ILE A 131 -25.48 8.43 -31.74
CA ILE A 131 -26.24 7.75 -32.80
C ILE A 131 -27.68 7.55 -32.28
N PRO A 132 -28.72 8.13 -32.92
CA PRO A 132 -30.12 7.92 -32.57
C PRO A 132 -30.62 6.54 -33.03
N THR A 133 -29.87 5.50 -32.72
CA THR A 133 -30.31 4.11 -32.86
C THR A 133 -30.50 3.56 -31.46
N GLY A 134 -31.74 3.15 -31.15
CA GLY A 134 -32.20 2.63 -29.85
C GLY A 134 -31.53 1.33 -29.38
N LEU A 135 -30.21 1.18 -29.59
CA LEU A 135 -29.39 0.05 -29.17
C LEU A 135 -28.65 0.32 -27.85
N VAL A 136 -28.58 1.57 -27.37
CA VAL A 136 -27.87 1.94 -26.13
C VAL A 136 -28.77 1.92 -24.88
N ALA A 137 -30.07 1.61 -25.04
CA ALA A 137 -30.98 1.41 -23.91
C ALA A 137 -30.56 0.25 -22.98
N GLY A 138 -29.64 -0.63 -23.42
CA GLY A 138 -29.08 -1.70 -22.58
C GLY A 138 -27.68 -1.44 -22.01
N ALA A 139 -26.92 -0.46 -22.53
CA ALA A 139 -25.48 -0.35 -22.22
C ALA A 139 -25.11 0.85 -21.34
N VAL A 140 -26.01 1.82 -21.14
CA VAL A 140 -25.76 2.97 -20.27
C VAL A 140 -26.99 3.18 -19.39
N VAL A 141 -26.73 3.28 -18.08
CA VAL A 141 -27.65 3.75 -17.04
C VAL A 141 -28.59 2.69 -16.43
N SER A 142 -28.03 1.73 -15.68
CA SER A 142 -28.64 1.41 -14.38
C SER A 142 -28.14 2.46 -13.38
N LEU A 143 -28.91 3.53 -13.15
CA LEU A 143 -28.63 4.43 -12.02
C LEU A 143 -28.62 3.62 -10.72
N PRO A 144 -27.74 3.92 -9.76
CA PRO A 144 -27.89 3.43 -8.39
C PRO A 144 -29.29 3.83 -7.88
N GLY A 145 -30.19 2.85 -7.74
CA GLY A 145 -31.59 3.09 -7.35
C GLY A 145 -32.65 2.92 -8.46
N GLY A 146 -32.29 2.40 -9.65
CA GLY A 146 -33.27 1.87 -10.62
C GLY A 146 -34.14 2.91 -11.33
N ARG A 147 -33.66 4.15 -11.49
CA ARG A 147 -34.36 5.18 -12.27
C ARG A 147 -34.09 5.00 -13.77
N THR A 148 -35.15 5.09 -14.57
CA THR A 148 -35.07 5.30 -16.02
C THR A 148 -34.63 6.75 -16.28
N PRO A 149 -33.58 7.01 -17.08
CA PRO A 149 -33.17 8.38 -17.37
C PRO A 149 -34.23 9.07 -18.24
N ASP A 150 -34.68 10.25 -17.82
CA ASP A 150 -35.27 11.22 -18.74
C ASP A 150 -34.15 11.87 -19.58
N SER A 151 -34.49 12.64 -20.62
CA SER A 151 -33.47 13.21 -21.52
C SER A 151 -32.47 14.13 -20.80
N ASN A 152 -32.93 14.86 -19.78
CA ASN A 152 -32.09 15.77 -18.99
C ASN A 152 -31.05 15.00 -18.17
N THR A 153 -31.43 13.85 -17.59
CA THR A 153 -30.50 12.99 -16.84
C THR A 153 -29.41 12.41 -17.75
N ALA A 154 -29.72 12.11 -19.00
CA ALA A 154 -28.74 11.59 -19.96
C ALA A 154 -27.67 12.65 -20.31
N ASP A 155 -28.08 13.89 -20.59
CA ASP A 155 -27.14 14.99 -20.87
C ASP A 155 -26.25 15.31 -19.67
N GLU A 156 -26.79 15.28 -18.45
CA GLU A 156 -26.01 15.45 -17.23
C GLU A 156 -24.92 14.38 -17.08
N ILE A 157 -25.23 13.11 -17.37
CA ILE A 157 -24.26 12.01 -17.31
C ILE A 157 -23.17 12.21 -18.37
N LEU A 158 -23.53 12.66 -19.57
CA LEU A 158 -22.56 12.95 -20.64
C LEU A 158 -21.61 14.08 -20.25
N ASP A 159 -22.12 15.15 -19.64
CA ASP A 159 -21.29 16.25 -19.14
C ASP A 159 -20.36 15.79 -18.02
N GLN A 160 -20.83 14.90 -17.13
CA GLN A 160 -20.00 14.29 -16.09
C GLN A 160 -18.89 13.40 -16.70
N MET A 161 -19.18 12.64 -17.76
CA MET A 161 -18.17 11.88 -18.48
C MET A 161 -17.10 12.78 -19.09
N VAL A 162 -17.50 13.93 -19.67
CA VAL A 162 -16.56 14.94 -20.16
C VAL A 162 -15.70 15.49 -19.01
N GLU A 163 -16.31 15.84 -17.87
CA GLU A 163 -15.58 16.28 -16.66
C GLU A 163 -14.52 15.24 -16.23
N ILE A 164 -14.86 13.93 -16.24
CA ILE A 164 -13.91 12.86 -15.90
C ILE A 164 -12.79 12.74 -16.96
N CYS A 165 -13.10 12.82 -18.25
CA CYS A 165 -12.08 12.79 -19.30
C CYS A 165 -11.07 13.94 -19.16
N LEU A 166 -11.56 15.15 -18.85
CA LEU A 166 -10.71 16.31 -18.56
C LEU A 166 -9.88 16.11 -17.30
N LEU A 167 -10.43 15.48 -16.26
CA LEU A 167 -9.68 15.12 -15.05
C LEU A 167 -8.53 14.14 -15.35
N LEU A 168 -8.77 13.11 -16.16
CA LEU A 168 -7.73 12.16 -16.57
C LEU A 168 -6.61 12.85 -17.37
N LEU A 169 -6.97 13.78 -18.26
CA LEU A 169 -6.02 14.61 -19.01
C LEU A 169 -5.20 15.52 -18.08
N ALA A 170 -5.83 16.11 -17.06
CA ALA A 170 -5.14 16.93 -16.06
C ALA A 170 -4.17 16.14 -15.18
N HIS A 171 -4.42 14.83 -15.03
CA HIS A 171 -3.51 13.88 -14.39
C HIS A 171 -2.55 13.17 -15.37
N HIS A 172 -2.37 13.74 -16.56
CA HIS A 172 -1.36 13.35 -17.54
C HIS A 172 -1.62 12.05 -18.31
N SER A 173 -2.87 11.60 -18.45
CA SER A 173 -3.22 10.53 -19.41
C SER A 173 -2.77 10.87 -20.85
N ASP A 174 -2.45 9.88 -21.68
CA ASP A 174 -1.90 10.12 -23.03
C ASP A 174 -3.00 10.68 -23.96
N PRO A 175 -2.89 11.93 -24.44
CA PRO A 175 -3.89 12.52 -25.32
C PRO A 175 -3.82 12.01 -26.77
N ASN A 176 -2.78 11.24 -27.12
CA ASN A 176 -2.53 10.74 -28.47
C ASN A 176 -2.80 9.25 -28.62
N GLU A 177 -3.50 8.64 -27.68
CA GLU A 177 -3.91 7.24 -27.78
C GLU A 177 -4.79 7.02 -29.03
N THR A 178 -4.50 5.94 -29.74
CA THR A 178 -5.18 5.55 -30.99
C THR A 178 -5.52 4.06 -30.97
N HIS A 179 -6.73 3.69 -31.36
CA HIS A 179 -7.11 2.31 -31.69
C HIS A 179 -7.87 2.26 -33.01
N ASP A 180 -7.64 1.22 -33.80
CA ASP A 180 -8.27 1.03 -35.13
C ASP A 180 -8.15 2.27 -36.04
N ASN A 181 -6.99 2.93 -35.99
CA ASN A 181 -6.65 4.20 -36.65
C ASN A 181 -7.42 5.44 -36.17
N LEU A 182 -8.28 5.31 -35.16
CA LEU A 182 -9.05 6.41 -34.60
C LEU A 182 -8.36 6.97 -33.35
N SER A 183 -8.04 8.26 -33.36
CA SER A 183 -7.45 8.96 -32.22
C SER A 183 -8.51 9.44 -31.23
N LEU A 184 -8.11 9.70 -29.98
CA LEU A 184 -8.94 10.40 -28.99
C LEU A 184 -9.53 11.71 -29.53
N LEU A 185 -8.72 12.49 -30.26
CA LEU A 185 -9.18 13.73 -30.87
C LEU A 185 -10.21 13.48 -31.98
N GLY A 186 -10.05 12.42 -32.76
CA GLY A 186 -11.04 11.96 -33.74
C GLY A 186 -12.36 11.56 -33.09
N LEU A 187 -12.31 10.78 -32.00
CA LEU A 187 -13.48 10.42 -31.19
C LEU A 187 -14.19 11.66 -30.63
N ALA A 188 -13.44 12.63 -30.10
CA ALA A 188 -14.00 13.87 -29.57
C ALA A 188 -14.64 14.75 -30.67
N CYS A 189 -14.09 14.77 -31.88
CA CYS A 189 -14.70 15.46 -33.01
C CYS A 189 -16.00 14.77 -33.46
N LEU A 190 -16.04 13.43 -33.48
CA LEU A 190 -17.26 12.67 -33.73
C LEU A 190 -18.31 12.89 -32.63
N SER A 191 -17.87 13.10 -31.38
CA SER A 191 -18.79 13.37 -30.28
C SER A 191 -19.32 14.82 -30.24
N GLY A 192 -18.77 15.73 -31.03
CA GLY A 192 -19.19 17.14 -31.07
C GLY A 192 -19.00 17.92 -29.76
N ARG A 193 -18.36 17.34 -28.73
CA ARG A 193 -18.17 17.97 -27.41
C ARG A 193 -16.96 18.92 -27.44
N GLY A 194 -17.22 20.21 -27.72
CA GLY A 194 -16.20 21.25 -27.89
C GLY A 194 -15.21 21.40 -26.73
N GLU A 195 -15.66 21.24 -25.49
CA GLU A 195 -14.78 21.30 -24.31
C GLU A 195 -13.77 20.15 -24.25
N LEU A 196 -14.16 18.94 -24.65
CA LEU A 196 -13.25 17.80 -24.73
C LEU A 196 -12.22 17.98 -25.85
N ILE A 197 -12.65 18.47 -27.02
CA ILE A 197 -11.76 18.79 -28.14
C ILE A 197 -10.70 19.81 -27.69
N LYS A 198 -11.14 20.90 -27.05
CA LYS A 198 -10.26 21.95 -26.53
C LYS A 198 -9.31 21.40 -25.46
N GLY A 199 -9.80 20.57 -24.54
CA GLY A 199 -8.99 19.93 -23.51
C GLY A 199 -7.89 19.04 -24.09
N LEU A 200 -8.22 18.18 -25.05
CA LEU A 200 -7.26 17.33 -25.75
C LEU A 200 -6.17 18.16 -26.45
N LEU A 201 -6.55 19.22 -27.18
CA LEU A 201 -5.59 20.11 -27.84
C LEU A 201 -4.68 20.84 -26.85
N ILE A 202 -5.23 21.36 -25.75
CA ILE A 202 -4.46 21.99 -24.67
C ILE A 202 -3.42 21.02 -24.09
N HIS A 203 -3.78 19.74 -23.97
CA HIS A 203 -2.89 18.72 -23.43
C HIS A 203 -1.93 18.10 -24.45
N GLY A 204 -1.93 18.55 -25.71
CA GLY A 204 -0.97 18.14 -26.73
C GLY A 204 -1.45 17.03 -27.68
N ALA A 205 -2.76 16.87 -27.87
CA ALA A 205 -3.29 15.99 -28.90
C ALA A 205 -2.88 16.46 -30.31
N ASN A 206 -2.44 15.54 -31.15
CA ASN A 206 -2.00 15.81 -32.51
C ASN A 206 -3.23 16.03 -33.44
N PRO A 207 -3.40 17.25 -34.01
CA PRO A 207 -4.51 17.53 -34.93
C PRO A 207 -4.35 16.88 -36.31
N THR A 208 -3.15 16.40 -36.65
CA THR A 208 -2.80 15.77 -37.93
C THR A 208 -2.06 14.45 -37.68
N PRO A 209 -2.76 13.39 -37.24
CA PRO A 209 -2.15 12.09 -37.02
C PRO A 209 -1.65 11.48 -38.35
N PRO A 210 -0.64 10.58 -38.30
CA PRO A 210 0.07 10.07 -39.47
C PRO A 210 -0.78 9.24 -40.44
N SER A 211 -1.98 8.79 -40.07
CA SER A 211 -2.92 8.12 -40.97
C SER A 211 -3.88 9.14 -41.62
N PRO A 212 -3.73 9.47 -42.92
CA PRO A 212 -4.45 10.59 -43.55
C PRO A 212 -5.96 10.37 -43.76
N THR A 213 -6.45 9.14 -43.61
CA THR A 213 -7.84 8.77 -43.87
C THR A 213 -8.81 9.18 -42.76
N GLN A 214 -8.32 9.60 -41.59
CA GLN A 214 -9.14 9.96 -40.43
C GLN A 214 -8.68 11.25 -39.75
N LEU A 215 -8.51 12.33 -40.52
CA LEU A 215 -8.20 13.65 -39.94
C LEU A 215 -9.34 14.11 -38.99
N PRO A 216 -9.06 14.39 -37.71
CA PRO A 216 -10.10 14.73 -36.72
C PRO A 216 -11.03 15.86 -37.17
N GLY A 217 -10.47 16.92 -37.76
CA GLY A 217 -11.24 18.08 -38.23
C GLY A 217 -12.26 17.75 -39.34
N LYS A 218 -12.11 16.63 -40.07
CA LYS A 218 -13.08 16.20 -41.09
C LYS A 218 -14.35 15.62 -40.49
N PHE A 219 -14.32 15.13 -39.24
CA PHE A 219 -15.50 14.58 -38.56
C PHE A 219 -16.48 15.67 -38.09
N LEU A 220 -16.08 16.94 -38.09
CA LEU A 220 -16.92 18.05 -37.66
C LEU A 220 -17.93 18.43 -38.75
N ALA A 221 -19.21 18.33 -38.42
CA ALA A 221 -20.31 18.54 -39.37
C ALA A 221 -20.35 19.95 -39.95
N THR A 222 -20.22 20.99 -39.13
CA THR A 222 -20.42 22.39 -39.55
C THR A 222 -19.11 23.08 -39.92
N GLN A 223 -19.18 24.00 -40.90
CA GLN A 223 -18.03 24.82 -41.30
C GLN A 223 -17.50 25.65 -40.12
N GLN A 224 -18.40 26.19 -39.28
CA GLN A 224 -18.02 26.96 -38.09
C GLN A 224 -17.23 26.12 -37.08
N ALA A 225 -17.63 24.86 -36.85
CA ALA A 225 -16.90 23.96 -35.97
C ALA A 225 -15.51 23.63 -36.52
N ARG A 226 -15.36 23.43 -37.84
CA ARG A 226 -14.07 23.22 -38.49
C ARG A 226 -13.13 24.42 -38.37
N ILE A 227 -13.66 25.63 -38.56
CA ILE A 227 -12.90 26.88 -38.38
C ILE A 227 -12.45 27.04 -36.92
N SER A 228 -13.36 26.78 -35.97
CA SER A 228 -13.05 26.82 -34.54
C SER A 228 -11.96 25.81 -34.17
N PHE A 229 -12.08 24.56 -34.64
CA PHE A 229 -11.08 23.51 -34.45
C PHE A 229 -9.72 23.91 -35.02
N ALA A 230 -9.67 24.39 -36.26
CA ALA A 230 -8.42 24.82 -36.89
C ALA A 230 -7.75 25.97 -36.11
N THR A 231 -8.56 26.92 -35.62
CA THR A 231 -8.09 28.04 -34.78
C THR A 231 -7.54 27.56 -33.43
N GLN A 232 -8.21 26.59 -32.79
CA GLN A 232 -7.74 26.01 -31.53
C GLN A 232 -6.47 25.16 -31.74
N ALA A 233 -6.45 24.35 -32.79
CA ALA A 233 -5.30 23.51 -33.15
C ALA A 233 -4.05 24.36 -33.40
N SER A 234 -4.15 25.45 -34.18
CA SER A 234 -3.02 26.37 -34.39
C SER A 234 -2.60 27.09 -33.10
N ARG A 235 -3.56 27.44 -32.23
CA ARG A 235 -3.29 28.11 -30.95
C ARG A 235 -2.54 27.25 -29.94
N PHE A 236 -2.79 25.93 -29.92
CA PHE A 236 -2.25 25.03 -28.90
C PHE A 236 -1.20 24.04 -29.43
N SER A 237 -1.10 23.83 -30.74
CA SER A 237 -0.06 23.00 -31.33
C SER A 237 1.34 23.48 -30.93
N GLY A 238 2.19 22.54 -30.51
CA GLY A 238 3.57 22.80 -30.06
C GLY A 238 3.70 23.49 -28.70
N LYS A 239 2.61 23.84 -28.01
CA LYS A 239 2.69 24.41 -26.65
C LYS A 239 2.94 23.33 -25.60
N PRO A 240 3.67 23.65 -24.51
CA PRO A 240 3.88 22.71 -23.44
C PRO A 240 2.54 22.35 -22.78
N ARG A 241 2.38 21.06 -22.47
CA ARG A 241 1.23 20.54 -21.74
C ARG A 241 1.08 21.26 -20.39
N PRO A 242 -0.14 21.58 -19.94
CA PRO A 242 -0.37 22.10 -18.59
C PRO A 242 0.26 21.22 -17.51
N ARG A 243 0.75 21.87 -16.45
CA ARG A 243 1.31 21.21 -15.26
C ARG A 243 0.29 20.26 -14.63
N ARG A 244 0.76 19.10 -14.17
CA ARG A 244 -0.09 18.02 -13.64
C ARG A 244 -0.80 18.46 -12.36
N LEU A 245 -2.09 18.11 -12.22
CA LEU A 245 -2.79 18.26 -10.94
C LEU A 245 -2.30 17.24 -9.91
N CYS A 246 -2.21 17.65 -8.65
CA CYS A 246 -1.81 16.76 -7.57
C CYS A 246 -2.92 15.74 -7.24
N PRO A 247 -2.64 14.42 -7.25
CA PRO A 247 -3.62 13.39 -6.94
C PRO A 247 -4.19 13.41 -5.53
N CYS A 248 -3.70 14.27 -4.64
CA CYS A 248 -4.16 14.35 -3.25
C CYS A 248 -5.57 14.95 -3.13
N GLY A 249 -6.16 15.44 -4.22
CA GLY A 249 -7.47 16.07 -4.23
C GLY A 249 -7.47 17.52 -3.73
N SER A 250 -6.31 18.14 -3.47
CA SER A 250 -6.23 19.54 -3.03
C SER A 250 -6.42 20.58 -4.13
N GLU A 251 -6.65 20.15 -5.38
CA GLU A 251 -6.74 21.00 -6.59
C GLU A 251 -5.46 21.80 -6.92
N ARG A 252 -4.40 21.65 -6.12
CA ARG A 252 -3.08 22.24 -6.38
C ARG A 252 -2.32 21.45 -7.44
N LEU A 253 -1.36 22.11 -8.09
CA LEU A 253 -0.44 21.45 -9.01
C LEU A 253 0.48 20.48 -8.26
N LEU A 254 0.87 19.40 -8.93
CA LEU A 254 1.67 18.33 -8.34
C LEU A 254 3.01 18.84 -7.81
N ASP A 255 3.73 19.59 -8.63
CA ASP A 255 5.06 20.12 -8.36
C ASP A 255 5.09 21.18 -7.23
N VAL A 256 4.00 21.90 -7.00
CA VAL A 256 3.84 22.80 -5.83
C VAL A 256 3.23 22.10 -4.61
N CYS A 257 2.93 20.80 -4.68
CA CYS A 257 2.30 20.04 -3.61
C CYS A 257 3.15 18.82 -3.23
N HIS A 258 2.75 17.61 -3.64
CA HIS A 258 3.46 16.38 -3.27
C HIS A 258 4.67 16.05 -4.16
N GLY A 259 4.86 16.79 -5.25
CA GLY A 259 6.03 16.73 -6.13
C GLY A 259 7.23 17.55 -5.62
N GLN A 260 7.07 18.24 -4.49
CA GLN A 260 8.17 18.89 -3.77
C GLN A 260 9.15 17.86 -3.19
N THR A 261 10.35 18.31 -2.83
CA THR A 261 11.37 17.46 -2.20
C THR A 261 10.93 16.98 -0.82
N VAL A 262 10.28 17.85 -0.06
CA VAL A 262 9.78 17.59 1.30
C VAL A 262 8.45 16.83 1.26
N PRO A 263 8.34 15.67 1.92
CA PRO A 263 7.07 14.97 2.11
C PRO A 263 6.02 15.84 2.81
N GLN A 264 4.79 15.82 2.32
CA GLN A 264 3.68 16.55 2.93
C GLN A 264 3.07 15.72 4.08
N PRO A 265 2.56 16.34 5.15
CA PRO A 265 1.89 15.60 6.22
C PRO A 265 0.66 14.82 5.71
N TYR A 266 0.44 13.61 6.24
CA TYR A 266 -0.75 12.83 5.91
C TYR A 266 -2.01 13.51 6.46
N PRO A 267 -3.13 13.56 5.71
CA PRO A 267 -4.35 14.20 6.16
C PRO A 267 -4.96 13.58 7.43
N ASP A 268 -5.35 14.44 8.38
CA ASP A 268 -5.92 14.03 9.68
C ASP A 268 -7.29 13.34 9.58
N ASP A 269 -8.06 13.71 8.55
CA ASP A 269 -9.39 13.19 8.22
C ASP A 269 -9.35 11.91 7.37
N GLY A 270 -8.21 11.61 6.75
CA GLY A 270 -7.99 10.38 5.98
C GLY A 270 -8.00 9.12 6.85
N ILE A 271 -8.23 7.96 6.23
CA ILE A 271 -8.09 6.68 6.97
C ILE A 271 -6.62 6.46 7.26
N CYS A 272 -6.29 6.07 8.48
CA CYS A 272 -4.93 5.84 8.90
C CYS A 272 -4.25 4.77 8.01
N PRO A 273 -3.04 5.05 7.47
CA PRO A 273 -2.32 4.10 6.63
C PRO A 273 -1.90 2.80 7.34
N CYS A 274 -1.98 2.73 8.68
CA CYS A 274 -1.64 1.53 9.43
C CYS A 274 -2.60 0.34 9.24
N GLY A 275 -3.67 0.51 8.47
CA GLY A 275 -4.67 -0.53 8.22
C GLY A 275 -5.70 -0.73 9.33
N GLY A 276 -5.63 0.06 10.42
CA GLY A 276 -6.55 -0.06 11.56
C GLY A 276 -7.99 0.43 11.30
N GLY A 277 -8.31 0.88 10.09
CA GLY A 277 -9.63 1.34 9.66
C GLY A 277 -10.16 2.62 10.32
N LYS A 278 -9.42 3.18 11.28
CA LYS A 278 -9.73 4.44 11.97
C LYS A 278 -9.18 5.63 11.18
N ILE A 279 -9.79 6.81 11.31
CA ILE A 279 -9.22 8.06 10.79
C ILE A 279 -7.87 8.37 11.47
N TYR A 280 -6.95 8.99 10.75
CA TYR A 280 -5.57 9.17 11.17
C TYR A 280 -5.45 9.99 12.47
N SER A 281 -6.22 11.07 12.58
CA SER A 281 -6.32 11.92 13.78
C SER A 281 -6.73 11.17 15.06
N LEU A 282 -7.45 10.06 14.92
CA LEU A 282 -7.90 9.20 16.02
C LEU A 282 -7.07 7.91 16.15
N CYS A 283 -5.99 7.78 15.37
CA CYS A 283 -5.18 6.58 15.28
C CYS A 283 -3.69 6.90 15.49
N CYS A 284 -2.86 6.75 14.46
CA CYS A 284 -1.41 6.85 14.60
C CYS A 284 -0.88 8.27 14.81
N VAL A 285 -1.70 9.33 14.66
CA VAL A 285 -1.22 10.70 14.90
C VAL A 285 -0.69 10.89 16.33
N LYS A 286 -1.29 10.16 17.29
CA LYS A 286 -0.98 10.22 18.73
C LYS A 286 0.31 9.48 19.09
N ARG A 287 0.92 8.77 18.15
CA ARG A 287 2.19 8.09 18.36
C ARG A 287 3.31 9.12 18.55
N THR A 288 4.13 8.90 19.56
CA THR A 288 5.25 9.79 19.90
C THR A 288 6.51 9.47 19.11
N ASP A 289 6.58 8.30 18.48
CA ASP A 289 7.75 7.77 17.79
C ASP A 289 7.71 7.95 16.26
N MET A 290 6.54 8.25 15.68
CA MET A 290 6.33 8.29 14.23
C MET A 290 5.17 9.22 13.85
N TYR A 291 5.19 9.73 12.61
CA TYR A 291 4.02 10.29 11.92
C TYR A 291 3.94 9.79 10.47
N TRP A 292 2.75 9.87 9.87
CA TRP A 292 2.56 9.58 8.45
C TRP A 292 2.71 10.83 7.59
N ALA A 293 3.35 10.68 6.44
CA ALA A 293 3.51 11.69 5.41
C ALA A 293 3.23 11.10 4.02
N GLU A 294 3.10 11.95 3.00
CA GLU A 294 2.87 11.58 1.62
C GLU A 294 3.87 12.27 0.70
N LYS A 295 4.33 11.56 -0.33
CA LYS A 295 5.19 12.10 -1.37
C LYS A 295 4.86 11.48 -2.72
N TRP A 296 5.02 12.25 -3.78
CA TRP A 296 4.90 11.74 -5.13
C TRP A 296 6.10 10.88 -5.50
N ASP A 297 5.83 9.68 -6.00
CA ASP A 297 6.81 8.80 -6.61
C ASP A 297 6.80 9.02 -8.12
N ARG A 298 7.95 9.47 -8.66
CA ARG A 298 8.10 9.73 -10.09
C ARG A 298 8.19 8.46 -10.93
N ARG A 299 8.60 7.32 -10.35
CA ARG A 299 8.75 6.05 -11.08
C ARG A 299 7.41 5.35 -11.24
N GLU A 300 6.68 5.24 -10.13
CA GLU A 300 5.39 4.55 -10.09
C GLU A 300 4.20 5.45 -10.47
N GLU A 301 4.45 6.75 -10.67
CA GLU A 301 3.44 7.78 -10.91
C GLU A 301 2.26 7.74 -9.92
N GLU A 302 2.57 7.65 -8.63
CA GLU A 302 1.57 7.63 -7.57
C GLU A 302 1.99 8.35 -6.28
N LEU A 303 1.02 8.66 -5.42
CA LEU A 303 1.29 9.14 -4.07
C LEU A 303 1.64 7.98 -3.15
N LYS A 304 2.88 7.95 -2.67
CA LYS A 304 3.35 7.02 -1.64
C LYS A 304 3.10 7.59 -0.26
N ARG A 305 2.70 6.72 0.66
CA ARG A 305 2.50 7.01 2.09
C ARG A 305 3.74 6.53 2.84
N LEU A 306 4.33 7.42 3.63
CA LEU A 306 5.61 7.22 4.31
C LEU A 306 5.42 7.28 5.82
N ALA A 307 5.95 6.29 6.53
CA ALA A 307 6.07 6.33 7.98
C ALA A 307 7.39 7.01 8.34
N ILE A 308 7.33 8.22 8.89
CA ILE A 308 8.51 9.01 9.25
C ILE A 308 8.71 8.95 10.78
N PRO A 309 9.88 8.50 11.27
CA PRO A 309 10.21 8.56 12.69
C PRO A 309 10.24 10.01 13.21
N ARG A 310 9.72 10.25 14.41
CA ARG A 310 9.88 11.53 15.11
C ARG A 310 11.25 11.52 15.78
N VAL A 311 12.28 12.01 15.08
CA VAL A 311 13.60 12.19 15.69
C VAL A 311 13.48 13.25 16.79
N THR A 312 13.93 12.90 17.99
CA THR A 312 13.99 13.81 19.14
C THR A 312 14.85 15.02 18.75
N LYS A 313 14.30 16.22 18.96
CA LYS A 313 14.88 17.54 18.68
C LYS A 313 16.38 17.61 19.02
N ASP A 314 17.23 17.58 18.00
CA ASP A 314 18.56 18.18 18.04
C ASP A 314 18.65 19.21 16.89
N PRO A 315 18.80 20.52 17.18
CA PRO A 315 18.74 21.60 16.17
C PRO A 315 19.86 21.58 15.13
N SER A 316 20.89 20.74 15.29
CA SER A 316 22.08 20.70 14.43
C SER A 316 21.90 20.02 13.06
N MET A 317 20.72 19.46 12.77
CA MET A 317 20.46 18.62 11.58
C MET A 317 19.52 19.27 10.55
N GLN A 318 19.43 20.60 10.51
CA GLN A 318 18.40 21.27 9.69
C GLN A 318 18.70 21.43 8.19
N GLU A 319 19.92 21.22 7.70
CA GLU A 319 20.21 21.29 6.26
C GLU A 319 21.12 20.14 5.82
N GLY A 320 20.65 19.32 4.88
CA GLY A 320 21.41 18.24 4.22
C GLY A 320 21.10 16.79 4.66
N GLY A 321 20.53 16.56 5.84
CA GLY A 321 20.30 15.19 6.36
C GLY A 321 19.20 14.38 5.66
N ALA A 322 18.22 15.05 5.05
CA ALA A 322 17.10 14.40 4.37
C ALA A 322 17.46 13.92 2.95
N GLU A 323 18.46 14.53 2.29
CA GLU A 323 18.93 14.19 0.95
C GLU A 323 19.74 12.89 0.94
N ILE A 324 20.65 12.74 1.91
CA ILE A 324 21.51 11.54 2.07
C ILE A 324 20.65 10.29 2.36
N MET A 325 19.51 10.45 3.03
CA MET A 325 18.57 9.36 3.32
C MET A 325 17.65 9.01 2.14
N PHE A 326 17.53 9.86 1.11
CA PHE A 326 16.61 9.67 -0.02
C PHE A 326 17.28 8.96 -1.22
N GLU A 327 18.54 9.28 -1.54
CA GLU A 327 19.24 8.59 -2.64
C GLU A 327 19.66 7.14 -2.26
N ALA A 328 19.86 6.86 -0.97
CA ALA A 328 20.17 5.53 -0.47
C ALA A 328 18.95 4.57 -0.38
N ASN A 329 17.73 4.98 -0.74
CA ASN A 329 16.50 4.31 -0.27
C ASN A 329 15.67 3.58 -1.34
N SER A 330 16.28 3.06 -2.41
CA SER A 330 15.61 1.99 -3.19
C SER A 330 16.56 0.89 -3.69
N ALA A 331 17.71 1.25 -4.28
CA ALA A 331 18.71 0.27 -4.68
C ALA A 331 19.58 -0.18 -3.48
N ALA A 332 20.13 0.77 -2.71
CA ALA A 332 20.98 0.43 -1.58
C ALA A 332 20.21 -0.24 -0.43
N LYS A 333 18.91 0.00 -0.24
CA LYS A 333 18.13 -0.76 0.75
C LYS A 333 17.95 -2.23 0.34
N HIS A 334 17.72 -2.49 -0.95
CA HIS A 334 17.63 -3.85 -1.48
C HIS A 334 19.00 -4.54 -1.46
N ASP A 335 20.09 -3.84 -1.80
CA ASP A 335 21.46 -4.37 -1.75
C ASP A 335 22.02 -4.53 -0.34
N ILE A 336 21.67 -3.64 0.60
CA ILE A 336 21.98 -3.77 2.03
C ILE A 336 21.14 -4.90 2.65
N LEU A 337 19.86 -5.04 2.30
CA LEU A 337 19.03 -6.18 2.75
C LEU A 337 19.52 -7.50 2.16
N ARG A 338 19.89 -7.54 0.87
CA ARG A 338 20.41 -8.73 0.18
C ARG A 338 21.81 -9.09 0.69
N GLY A 339 22.71 -8.12 0.87
CA GLY A 339 24.02 -8.30 1.50
C GLY A 339 23.96 -8.65 3.00
N ASN A 340 22.93 -8.18 3.72
CA ASN A 340 22.66 -8.60 5.10
C ASN A 340 22.03 -9.99 5.18
N LEU A 341 21.22 -10.40 4.18
CA LEU A 341 20.65 -11.75 4.11
C LEU A 341 21.73 -12.79 3.81
N GLU A 342 22.66 -12.50 2.89
CA GLU A 342 23.82 -13.37 2.64
C GLU A 342 24.72 -13.47 3.87
N SER A 343 24.98 -12.34 4.54
CA SER A 343 25.74 -12.31 5.80
C SER A 343 25.03 -13.15 6.88
N ALA A 344 23.70 -13.05 6.97
CA ALA A 344 22.89 -13.81 7.92
C ALA A 344 22.90 -15.31 7.62
N HIS A 345 22.72 -15.73 6.36
CA HIS A 345 22.81 -17.13 5.95
C HIS A 345 24.18 -17.72 6.26
N ARG A 346 25.26 -16.96 6.03
CA ARG A 346 26.61 -17.37 6.39
C ARG A 346 26.75 -17.58 7.90
N ILE A 347 26.29 -16.61 8.71
CA ILE A 347 26.33 -16.72 10.18
C ILE A 347 25.52 -17.93 10.66
N LEU A 348 24.32 -18.17 10.13
CA LEU A 348 23.51 -19.34 10.47
C LEU A 348 24.25 -20.64 10.15
N ARG A 349 24.88 -20.76 8.98
CA ARG A 349 25.63 -21.98 8.62
C ARG A 349 26.84 -22.20 9.51
N GLU A 350 27.59 -21.15 9.86
CA GLU A 350 28.75 -21.27 10.75
C GLU A 350 28.34 -21.61 12.18
N LEU A 351 27.30 -20.96 12.71
CA LEU A 351 26.75 -21.29 14.01
C LEU A 351 26.23 -22.73 14.05
N HIS A 352 25.61 -23.22 12.98
CA HIS A 352 25.18 -24.60 12.85
C HIS A 352 26.35 -25.59 12.86
N LYS A 353 27.39 -25.33 12.06
CA LYS A 353 28.62 -26.16 12.05
C LYS A 353 29.28 -26.24 13.42
N SER A 354 29.24 -25.14 14.17
CA SER A 354 29.77 -25.09 15.54
C SER A 354 28.83 -25.70 16.60
N GLY A 355 27.65 -26.19 16.23
CA GLY A 355 26.68 -26.79 17.15
C GLY A 355 25.99 -25.79 18.09
N ARG A 356 26.09 -24.48 17.81
CA ARG A 356 25.56 -23.41 18.69
C ARG A 356 24.07 -23.14 18.48
N ILE A 357 23.51 -23.53 17.33
CA ILE A 357 22.09 -23.29 17.01
C ILE A 357 21.40 -24.54 16.46
N ASP A 358 20.09 -24.56 16.66
CA ASP A 358 19.25 -25.72 16.35
C ASP A 358 19.19 -26.04 14.84
N PRO A 359 19.30 -27.32 14.43
CA PRO A 359 19.23 -27.73 13.03
C PRO A 359 17.93 -27.28 12.33
N ALA A 360 16.78 -27.40 12.99
CA ALA A 360 15.49 -27.00 12.43
C ALA A 360 15.42 -25.48 12.24
N TYR A 361 15.98 -24.72 13.18
CA TYR A 361 16.03 -23.26 13.11
C TYR A 361 16.89 -22.78 11.93
N VAL A 362 18.00 -23.45 11.65
CA VAL A 362 18.90 -23.13 10.53
C VAL A 362 18.29 -23.51 9.19
N ALA A 363 17.70 -24.70 9.11
CA ALA A 363 17.06 -25.20 7.90
C ALA A 363 15.96 -24.24 7.43
N VAL A 364 15.11 -23.80 8.35
CA VAL A 364 14.07 -22.80 8.07
C VAL A 364 14.67 -21.42 7.82
N GLY A 365 15.62 -20.99 8.66
CA GLY A 365 16.26 -19.67 8.56
C GLY A 365 17.01 -19.42 7.25
N CYS A 366 17.50 -20.46 6.57
CA CYS A 366 18.13 -20.36 5.25
C CYS A 366 17.16 -20.44 4.07
N GLN A 367 15.89 -20.78 4.32
CA GLN A 367 14.84 -20.89 3.30
C GLN A 367 13.96 -19.64 3.23
N VAL A 368 13.93 -18.84 4.30
CA VAL A 368 13.11 -17.63 4.35
C VAL A 368 13.88 -16.40 3.84
N SER A 369 13.20 -15.54 3.08
CA SER A 369 13.80 -14.32 2.49
C SER A 369 13.87 -13.13 3.46
N PHE A 370 13.75 -13.37 4.77
CA PHE A 370 13.70 -12.33 5.79
C PHE A 370 14.54 -12.69 7.02
N LEU A 371 15.15 -11.68 7.64
CA LEU A 371 16.13 -11.87 8.70
C LEU A 371 15.47 -12.41 9.98
N PRO A 372 16.04 -13.46 10.63
CA PRO A 372 15.45 -14.09 11.80
C PRO A 372 15.65 -13.30 13.12
N LEU A 373 15.65 -11.97 13.03
CA LEU A 373 15.78 -11.03 14.16
C LEU A 373 14.42 -10.74 14.82
N PHE A 374 13.51 -11.70 14.81
CA PHE A 374 12.07 -11.50 15.04
C PHE A 374 11.72 -10.59 16.24
N PRO A 375 12.34 -10.67 17.42
CA PRO A 375 12.04 -9.78 18.54
C PRO A 375 12.39 -8.31 18.30
N ALA A 376 13.48 -8.05 17.56
CA ALA A 376 13.84 -6.72 17.10
C ALA A 376 12.95 -6.24 15.95
N ALA A 377 12.62 -7.16 15.02
CA ALA A 377 11.75 -6.89 13.88
C ALA A 377 10.30 -6.55 14.31
N VAL A 378 9.84 -7.01 15.47
CA VAL A 378 8.50 -6.69 16.03
C VAL A 378 8.27 -5.18 16.18
N ARG A 379 9.32 -4.36 16.39
CA ARG A 379 9.17 -2.90 16.50
C ARG A 379 9.12 -2.19 15.16
N THR A 380 9.68 -2.80 14.11
CA THR A 380 9.77 -2.21 12.77
C THR A 380 8.67 -2.71 11.83
N MET A 381 8.07 -3.87 12.13
CA MET A 381 7.01 -4.50 11.33
C MET A 381 5.60 -4.18 11.84
N SER A 382 4.60 -4.22 10.95
CA SER A 382 3.21 -4.18 11.38
C SER A 382 2.83 -5.49 12.09
N LYS A 383 1.78 -5.46 12.93
CA LYS A 383 1.28 -6.67 13.59
C LYS A 383 0.84 -7.75 12.58
N ILE A 384 0.39 -7.34 11.40
CA ILE A 384 -0.02 -8.24 10.33
C ILE A 384 1.21 -8.88 9.69
N ASP A 385 2.22 -8.09 9.35
CA ASP A 385 3.47 -8.61 8.75
C ASP A 385 4.20 -9.53 9.71
N LEU A 386 4.22 -9.19 11.00
CA LEU A 386 4.77 -10.06 12.03
C LEU A 386 4.00 -11.37 12.12
N ASN A 387 2.66 -11.33 12.15
CA ASN A 387 1.84 -12.54 12.17
C ASN A 387 2.04 -13.39 10.91
N ASN A 388 2.20 -12.75 9.74
CA ASN A 388 2.47 -13.43 8.47
C ASN A 388 3.87 -14.07 8.46
N ALA A 389 4.90 -13.34 8.90
CA ALA A 389 6.26 -13.86 9.02
C ALA A 389 6.34 -15.02 10.02
N VAL A 390 5.66 -14.90 11.16
CA VAL A 390 5.53 -15.96 12.17
C VAL A 390 4.80 -17.17 11.59
N ARG A 391 3.70 -16.95 10.83
CA ARG A 391 2.96 -18.02 10.16
C ARG A 391 3.85 -18.76 9.16
N ILE A 392 4.48 -18.03 8.23
CA ILE A 392 5.36 -18.59 7.20
C ILE A 392 6.50 -19.38 7.86
N TRP A 393 7.18 -18.78 8.84
CA TRP A 393 8.25 -19.46 9.57
C TRP A 393 7.76 -20.78 10.20
N ASN A 394 6.64 -20.75 10.90
CA ASN A 394 6.11 -21.95 11.56
C ASN A 394 5.63 -23.01 10.55
N GLU A 395 5.11 -22.61 9.38
CA GLU A 395 4.78 -23.52 8.27
C GLU A 395 6.04 -24.23 7.73
N PHE A 396 7.16 -23.53 7.58
CA PHE A 396 8.44 -24.14 7.22
C PHE A 396 8.98 -25.08 8.31
N VAL A 397 8.82 -24.73 9.59
CA VAL A 397 9.15 -25.63 10.70
C VAL A 397 8.30 -26.91 10.63
N ASP A 398 7.00 -26.78 10.37
CA ASP A 398 6.11 -27.93 10.18
C ASP A 398 6.53 -28.78 8.97
N GLY A 399 6.96 -28.15 7.87
CA GLY A 399 7.54 -28.83 6.72
C GLY A 399 8.80 -29.62 7.06
N TYR A 400 9.73 -29.02 7.81
CA TYR A 400 10.95 -29.68 8.30
C TYR A 400 10.64 -30.90 9.17
N ILE A 401 9.66 -30.78 10.08
CA ILE A 401 9.21 -31.90 10.93
C ILE A 401 8.62 -33.02 10.07
N ASN A 402 7.77 -32.67 9.10
CA ASN A 402 7.11 -33.65 8.24
C ASN A 402 8.08 -34.33 7.25
N ALA A 403 9.20 -33.70 6.92
CA ALA A 403 10.25 -34.28 6.09
C ALA A 403 10.99 -35.44 6.78
N GLY A 404 10.87 -35.58 8.11
CA GLY A 404 11.45 -36.70 8.87
C GLY A 404 12.98 -36.74 8.87
N VAL A 405 13.64 -35.61 8.56
CA VAL A 405 15.10 -35.48 8.51
C VAL A 405 15.75 -35.38 9.89
N ASP A 406 14.96 -35.12 10.92
CA ASP A 406 15.38 -34.94 12.32
C ASP A 406 14.82 -36.08 13.17
N SER A 407 15.68 -36.72 13.97
CA SER A 407 15.30 -37.88 14.80
C SER A 407 14.59 -37.48 16.11
N ARG A 408 14.56 -36.19 16.45
CA ARG A 408 13.89 -35.69 17.65
C ARG A 408 12.37 -35.74 17.50
N THR A 409 11.68 -35.72 18.64
CA THR A 409 10.21 -35.67 18.63
C THR A 409 9.72 -34.35 18.05
N ARG A 410 8.49 -34.36 17.50
CA ARG A 410 7.81 -33.14 17.02
C ARG A 410 7.84 -32.03 18.06
N GLU A 411 7.57 -32.37 19.32
CA GLU A 411 7.51 -31.39 20.42
C GLU A 411 8.85 -30.73 20.71
N GLU A 412 9.95 -31.49 20.68
CA GLU A 412 11.30 -30.96 20.89
C GLU A 412 11.68 -29.96 19.80
N ILE A 413 11.38 -30.28 18.54
CA ILE A 413 11.64 -29.40 17.39
C ILE A 413 10.77 -28.14 17.47
N GLU A 414 9.48 -28.30 17.78
CA GLU A 414 8.56 -27.17 17.94
C GLU A 414 9.00 -26.19 19.04
N ASN A 415 9.45 -26.72 20.17
CA ASN A 415 9.95 -25.90 21.29
C ASN A 415 11.27 -25.18 20.96
N ALA A 416 12.09 -25.73 20.06
CA ALA A 416 13.39 -25.18 19.69
C ALA A 416 13.30 -24.18 18.53
N ALA A 417 12.31 -24.31 17.64
CA ALA A 417 12.27 -23.57 16.38
C ALA A 417 11.01 -22.72 16.15
N LYS A 418 9.84 -23.04 16.73
CA LYS A 418 8.61 -22.26 16.46
C LYS A 418 8.62 -20.91 17.18
N VAL A 419 8.17 -19.88 16.47
CA VAL A 419 8.09 -18.51 16.96
C VAL A 419 6.64 -18.10 17.21
N GLY A 420 6.44 -17.25 18.23
CA GLY A 420 5.14 -16.74 18.64
C GLY A 420 4.83 -15.35 18.07
N PRO A 421 3.60 -14.84 18.26
CA PRO A 421 3.15 -13.54 17.73
C PRO A 421 3.91 -12.31 18.25
N THR A 422 4.80 -12.48 19.23
CA THR A 422 5.68 -11.43 19.76
C THR A 422 7.12 -11.56 19.27
N GLY A 423 7.38 -12.44 18.29
CA GLY A 423 8.70 -12.71 17.72
C GLY A 423 9.63 -13.59 18.55
N GLY A 424 9.28 -13.89 19.81
CA GLY A 424 9.98 -14.85 20.67
C GLY A 424 9.49 -16.29 20.47
N PRO A 425 9.77 -17.22 21.39
CA PRO A 425 9.28 -18.60 21.32
C PRO A 425 7.76 -18.69 21.24
N LEU A 426 7.22 -19.61 20.42
CA LEU A 426 5.80 -19.95 20.43
C LEU A 426 5.41 -20.59 21.77
N TYR A 427 6.26 -21.50 22.24
CA TYR A 427 6.11 -22.22 23.50
C TYR A 427 7.09 -21.64 24.53
N ARG A 428 6.62 -20.64 25.28
CA ARG A 428 7.44 -19.95 26.28
C ARG A 428 7.72 -20.84 27.48
N ARG A 429 8.92 -20.74 28.06
CA ARG A 429 9.30 -21.49 29.27
C ARG A 429 9.25 -20.58 30.49
N CYS A 430 8.94 -21.15 31.65
CA CYS A 430 9.07 -20.43 32.91
C CYS A 430 10.51 -19.95 33.09
N GLU A 431 10.71 -18.66 33.43
CA GLU A 431 12.04 -18.08 33.65
C GLU A 431 12.59 -18.32 35.07
N ALA A 432 11.91 -19.15 35.87
CA ALA A 432 12.47 -19.62 37.13
C ALA A 432 13.51 -20.71 36.88
N GLU A 433 14.67 -20.56 37.51
CA GLU A 433 15.76 -21.53 37.46
C GLU A 433 15.26 -22.93 37.83
N GLY A 434 15.58 -23.92 36.99
CA GLY A 434 15.19 -25.32 37.19
C GLY A 434 13.72 -25.67 36.93
N CYS A 435 12.89 -24.74 36.44
CA CYS A 435 11.48 -25.05 36.17
C CYS A 435 11.27 -25.59 34.75
N PRO A 436 10.80 -26.85 34.56
CA PRO A 436 10.61 -27.45 33.24
C PRO A 436 9.29 -27.05 32.55
N LYS A 437 8.49 -26.16 33.17
CA LYS A 437 7.14 -25.85 32.69
C LYS A 437 7.15 -24.94 31.46
N ILE A 438 6.40 -25.35 30.44
CA ILE A 438 6.28 -24.70 29.14
C ILE A 438 4.83 -24.32 28.91
N GLU A 439 4.58 -23.09 28.45
CA GLU A 439 3.24 -22.59 28.15
C GLU A 439 2.57 -23.35 27.00
N GLY A 440 1.28 -23.65 27.16
CA GLY A 440 0.49 -24.35 26.13
C GLY A 440 0.72 -25.86 26.05
N ARG A 441 1.58 -26.41 26.92
CA ARG A 441 1.71 -27.86 27.17
C ARG A 441 1.16 -28.18 28.56
N ASN A 442 0.50 -29.32 28.72
CA ASN A 442 -0.03 -29.81 30.01
C ASN A 442 -0.87 -28.74 30.77
N ASP A 443 -1.68 -27.96 30.04
CA ASP A 443 -2.52 -26.86 30.55
C ASP A 443 -1.79 -25.79 31.39
N VAL A 444 -0.49 -25.64 31.18
CA VAL A 444 0.31 -24.62 31.86
C VAL A 444 0.07 -23.26 31.21
N LYS A 445 -0.41 -22.32 32.02
CA LYS A 445 -0.51 -20.89 31.69
C LYS A 445 0.55 -20.10 32.44
N LEU A 446 1.34 -19.31 31.73
CA LEU A 446 2.35 -18.44 32.35
C LEU A 446 1.77 -17.05 32.61
N SER A 447 2.06 -16.49 33.79
CA SER A 447 1.81 -15.10 34.12
C SER A 447 3.01 -14.23 33.75
N ARG A 448 2.74 -12.98 33.36
CA ARG A 448 3.80 -11.99 33.10
C ARG A 448 4.14 -11.25 34.39
N CYS A 449 5.40 -10.85 34.53
CA CYS A 449 5.84 -9.96 35.59
C CYS A 449 5.05 -8.64 35.54
N ALA A 450 4.41 -8.26 36.65
CA ALA A 450 3.60 -7.03 36.72
C ALA A 450 4.40 -5.73 36.51
N GLY A 451 5.72 -5.75 36.75
CA GLY A 451 6.59 -4.59 36.56
C GLY A 451 6.96 -4.36 35.09
N CYS A 452 7.69 -5.30 34.50
CA CYS A 452 8.21 -5.14 33.14
C CYS A 452 7.30 -5.67 32.04
N SER A 453 6.31 -6.52 32.36
CA SER A 453 5.46 -7.25 31.40
C SER A 453 6.20 -8.16 30.39
N LYS A 454 7.52 -8.31 30.50
CA LYS A 454 8.38 -9.10 29.60
C LYS A 454 8.64 -10.51 30.13
N ALA A 455 9.07 -10.64 31.39
CA ALA A 455 9.39 -11.93 31.98
C ALA A 455 8.16 -12.78 32.30
N VAL A 456 8.26 -14.10 32.14
CA VAL A 456 7.13 -15.05 32.31
C VAL A 456 7.38 -16.16 33.34
N TYR A 457 6.36 -16.49 34.13
CA TYR A 457 6.43 -17.46 35.22
C TYR A 457 5.17 -18.32 35.32
N CYS A 458 5.30 -19.59 35.73
CA CYS A 458 4.12 -20.45 35.92
C CYS A 458 3.38 -20.20 37.24
N SER A 459 4.03 -19.53 38.20
CA SER A 459 3.48 -19.26 39.53
C SER A 459 4.19 -18.10 40.20
N SER A 460 3.56 -17.53 41.23
CA SER A 460 4.16 -16.49 42.08
C SER A 460 5.40 -17.00 42.83
N ALA A 461 5.48 -18.30 43.14
CA ALA A 461 6.66 -18.92 43.73
C ALA A 461 7.86 -18.88 42.77
N CYS A 462 7.64 -19.24 41.49
CA CYS A 462 8.66 -19.16 40.44
C CYS A 462 9.11 -17.71 40.20
N GLN A 463 8.18 -16.75 40.21
CA GLN A 463 8.52 -15.33 40.11
C GLN A 463 9.40 -14.87 41.30
N LYS A 464 9.09 -15.30 42.52
CA LYS A 464 9.88 -14.95 43.72
C LYS A 464 11.29 -15.55 43.69
N LEU A 465 11.43 -16.79 43.20
CA LEU A 465 12.73 -17.44 43.03
C LEU A 465 13.61 -16.66 42.03
N SER A 466 13.05 -16.31 40.87
CA SER A 466 13.76 -15.55 39.83
C SER A 466 13.96 -14.06 40.18
N TRP A 467 13.24 -13.54 41.20
CA TRP A 467 13.32 -12.12 41.55
C TRP A 467 14.73 -11.66 41.92
N LYS A 468 15.55 -12.52 42.52
CA LYS A 468 16.93 -12.17 42.91
C LYS A 468 17.78 -11.74 41.71
N THR A 469 17.62 -12.40 40.56
CA THR A 469 18.36 -12.11 39.33
C THR A 469 17.59 -11.13 38.42
N HIS A 470 16.26 -11.21 38.39
CA HIS A 470 15.42 -10.36 37.53
C HIS A 470 15.24 -8.91 38.04
N ARG A 471 15.30 -8.67 39.36
CA ARG A 471 14.91 -7.38 39.98
C ARG A 471 15.62 -6.17 39.39
N SER A 472 16.93 -6.27 39.13
CA SER A 472 17.72 -5.15 38.58
C SER A 472 17.24 -4.79 37.18
N ALA A 473 17.22 -5.77 36.28
CA ALA A 473 16.77 -5.60 34.90
C ALA A 473 15.30 -5.13 34.82
N CYS A 474 14.44 -5.62 35.72
CA CYS A 474 13.04 -5.19 35.79
C CYS A 474 12.90 -3.71 36.12
N LYS A 475 13.69 -3.19 37.07
CA LYS A 475 13.58 -1.81 37.54
C LYS A 475 14.21 -0.80 36.58
N ASN A 476 15.26 -1.20 35.88
CA ASN A 476 16.00 -0.33 34.96
C ASN A 476 15.40 -0.31 33.54
N GLY A 477 14.32 -1.07 33.29
CA GLY A 477 13.74 -1.20 31.95
C GLY A 477 14.54 -2.12 31.00
N GLU A 478 15.61 -2.75 31.50
CA GLU A 478 16.54 -3.62 30.76
C GLU A 478 16.06 -5.08 30.68
N ALA A 479 14.90 -5.40 31.25
CA ALA A 479 14.31 -6.72 31.10
C ALA A 479 14.19 -7.08 29.61
N LYS A 480 14.62 -8.28 29.23
CA LYS A 480 14.57 -8.77 27.84
C LYS A 480 13.36 -9.68 27.65
N VAL A 481 12.84 -9.74 26.42
CA VAL A 481 11.84 -10.74 26.04
C VAL A 481 12.55 -12.09 25.93
N GLN A 482 11.88 -13.17 26.32
CA GLN A 482 12.41 -14.52 26.14
C GLN A 482 12.68 -14.79 24.65
N LEU A 483 13.88 -15.25 24.34
CA LEU A 483 14.34 -15.63 23.00
C LEU A 483 14.42 -17.16 22.89
N LEU A 484 14.33 -17.70 21.67
CA LEU A 484 14.81 -19.06 21.41
C LEU A 484 16.34 -19.09 21.60
N PRO A 485 16.94 -20.21 22.04
CA PRO A 485 18.39 -20.33 22.14
C PRO A 485 19.10 -19.94 20.84
N SER A 486 18.60 -20.43 19.70
CA SER A 486 19.12 -20.10 18.37
C SER A 486 19.00 -18.61 18.03
N GLN A 487 17.92 -17.94 18.47
CA GLN A 487 17.75 -16.49 18.29
C GLN A 487 18.79 -15.71 19.09
N ALA A 488 19.08 -16.11 20.34
CA ALA A 488 20.05 -15.43 21.18
C ALA A 488 21.47 -15.49 20.59
N GLU A 489 21.90 -16.67 20.17
CA GLU A 489 23.21 -16.88 19.55
C GLU A 489 23.34 -16.13 18.21
N PHE A 490 22.32 -16.21 17.36
CA PHE A 490 22.30 -15.52 16.08
C PHE A 490 22.34 -13.98 16.26
N ASN A 491 21.52 -13.43 17.16
CA ASN A 491 21.49 -12.00 17.43
C ASN A 491 22.85 -11.49 17.95
N ALA A 492 23.54 -12.26 18.78
CA ALA A 492 24.85 -11.90 19.31
C ALA A 492 25.91 -11.82 18.20
N GLU A 493 25.98 -12.82 17.33
CA GLU A 493 26.96 -12.87 16.23
C GLU A 493 26.65 -11.81 15.16
N MET A 494 25.36 -11.58 14.86
CA MET A 494 24.95 -10.53 13.94
C MET A 494 25.23 -9.13 14.49
N SER A 495 25.07 -8.93 15.80
CA SER A 495 25.45 -7.68 16.47
C SER A 495 26.94 -7.41 16.32
N LYS A 496 27.79 -8.42 16.57
CA LYS A 496 29.24 -8.32 16.42
C LYS A 496 29.63 -7.99 14.98
N SER A 497 29.07 -8.69 14.00
CA SER A 497 29.32 -8.41 12.58
C SER A 497 28.89 -6.99 12.17
N MET A 498 27.80 -6.46 12.74
CA MET A 498 27.40 -5.07 12.49
C MET A 498 28.34 -4.06 13.16
N ILE A 499 28.81 -4.32 14.39
CA ILE A 499 29.80 -3.48 15.07
C ILE A 499 31.08 -3.40 14.23
N ASP A 500 31.58 -4.54 13.76
CA ASP A 500 32.81 -4.60 12.96
C ASP A 500 32.68 -3.82 11.64
N LYS A 501 31.51 -3.88 10.98
CA LYS A 501 31.20 -3.10 9.76
C LYS A 501 31.01 -1.60 10.02
N LEU A 502 30.54 -1.22 11.21
CA LEU A 502 30.33 0.19 11.57
C LEU A 502 31.61 0.83 12.14
N ALA A 503 32.50 0.03 12.72
CA ALA A 503 33.81 0.48 13.19
C ALA A 503 34.71 0.95 12.03
N THR A 504 34.47 0.50 10.80
CA THR A 504 35.17 0.99 9.60
C THR A 504 34.71 2.38 9.12
N LEU A 505 33.69 2.98 9.76
CA LEU A 505 33.10 4.27 9.36
C LEU A 505 33.57 5.47 10.21
N ASP A 506 34.67 5.36 10.98
CA ASP A 506 35.21 6.42 11.86
C ASP A 506 34.15 7.06 12.80
N LEU A 507 33.18 6.26 13.23
CA LEU A 507 32.17 6.68 14.21
C LEU A 507 32.68 6.46 15.64
N PRO A 508 32.34 7.35 16.60
CA PRO A 508 32.63 7.12 18.01
C PRO A 508 32.04 5.79 18.49
N ALA A 509 32.84 4.98 19.20
CA ALA A 509 32.45 3.64 19.64
C ALA A 509 31.13 3.61 20.44
N GLU A 510 30.89 4.63 21.27
CA GLU A 510 29.64 4.79 22.03
C GLU A 510 28.41 4.95 21.11
N ARG A 511 28.58 5.64 19.98
CA ARG A 511 27.52 5.85 18.97
C ARG A 511 27.25 4.58 18.18
N VAL A 512 28.29 3.81 17.84
CA VAL A 512 28.15 2.49 17.21
C VAL A 512 27.43 1.53 18.14
N GLN A 513 27.82 1.49 19.42
CA GLN A 513 27.19 0.63 20.43
C GLN A 513 25.73 1.00 20.68
N ALA A 514 25.39 2.29 20.72
CA ALA A 514 24.00 2.76 20.87
C ALA A 514 23.12 2.36 19.67
N LEU A 515 23.63 2.48 18.44
CA LEU A 515 22.91 2.08 17.22
C LEU A 515 22.63 0.58 17.19
N VAL A 516 23.63 -0.25 17.54
CA VAL A 516 23.49 -1.72 17.58
C VAL A 516 22.58 -2.16 18.73
N ASN A 517 22.69 -1.54 19.91
CA ASN A 517 21.80 -1.83 21.03
C ASN A 517 20.34 -1.48 20.72
N GLY A 518 20.08 -0.37 20.04
CA GLY A 518 18.74 -0.01 19.57
C GLY A 518 18.16 -1.01 18.56
N PHE A 519 19.03 -1.70 17.82
CA PHE A 519 18.64 -2.71 16.84
C PHE A 519 18.38 -4.09 17.45
N PHE A 520 19.15 -4.55 18.45
CA PHE A 520 19.05 -5.94 18.96
C PHE A 520 18.53 -6.11 20.41
N ASN A 521 18.56 -5.09 21.26
CA ASN A 521 18.29 -5.23 22.72
C ASN A 521 16.93 -4.68 23.19
N ALA A 522 15.90 -4.75 22.33
CA ALA A 522 14.56 -4.18 22.54
C ALA A 522 13.66 -4.92 23.55
#